data_AF-K9RWV9-F1
#
_entry.id   AF-K9RWV9-F1
#
_cell.length_a   1.000
_cell.length_b   1.000
_cell.length_c   1.000
_cell.angle_alpha   90.00
_cell.angle_beta   90.00
_cell.angle_gamma   90.00
#
_symmetry.space_group_name_H-M   'P 1'
#
loop_
_entity.id
_entity.type
_entity.pdbx_description
1 polymer ?
#
loop_
_entity_poly.entity_id
_entity_poly.type
_entity_poly.pdbx_seq_one_letter_code
_entity_poly.pdbx_strand_id
1 'polypeptide(L)'
;MKTLMITVGTRQVGWQCSNGIVRSLGADGDRGHPHHIDELYAEFGQERGFHSDAPNNELRWASCHLGELIYHLAEVSKDFSPVELLMDGVILSQEVKNGLDRVILWGTNQPDTVSWRFRRSDTLWLAELMAAKIRQSYPDLIVKTWNPLLDADNIEQIQKQLMEFLVNDILVEASTNDEPHILQIQTKGSIPKIANSLEICAAALMRKCVVEHVIPQEPEEAYPVVSEGHSSASPASHYSLMSLGEYFWPVERERILSAWKRGDFAEAKVWLAAHTDRYPVVYALAEYLTLASNWELGKALNNFSEFLNKHPQVTGITKTQRNQWLQKIQIINKPEERQTPESKFTILWELRLFISLNFQRENYTAAFMQFFQILERLLFWRFKREKWIKNGYIVIAENKKHISSKNYKATFGELRMGWQALMGLQDQSPSIQILKWMNEKRNAVVHSNQSVSIDELTSIVTEQCESSKDMQLAERLISFIEHFCPEKLEPPDNTLLEDLYHWGLEQLES
;
A
#
# COMPACT_ATOMS: atom_id res chain seq x y z
N MET A 1 -16.64 3.42 -1.31
CA MET A 1 -17.48 2.80 -0.26
C MET A 1 -16.77 2.89 1.07
N LYS A 2 -17.46 3.34 2.11
CA LYS A 2 -16.92 3.52 3.46
C LYS A 2 -17.73 2.73 4.49
N THR A 3 -17.04 1.90 5.28
CA THR A 3 -17.63 1.04 6.31
C THR A 3 -17.08 1.40 7.68
N LEU A 4 -17.95 1.57 8.68
CA LEU A 4 -17.57 1.75 10.08
C LEU A 4 -17.93 0.49 10.88
N MET A 5 -16.92 -0.18 11.43
CA MET A 5 -17.09 -1.31 12.33
C MET A 5 -16.84 -0.89 13.78
N ILE A 6 -17.87 -1.01 14.62
CA ILE A 6 -17.84 -0.60 16.02
C ILE A 6 -17.91 -1.86 16.90
N THR A 7 -16.92 -2.08 17.75
CA THR A 7 -17.06 -3.10 18.81
C THR A 7 -17.91 -2.53 19.93
N VAL A 8 -19.07 -3.14 20.18
CA VAL A 8 -20.06 -2.59 21.11
C VAL A 8 -19.70 -2.92 22.55
N GLY A 9 -19.71 -1.87 23.36
CA GLY A 9 -19.36 -1.81 24.76
C GLY A 9 -20.48 -1.28 25.62
N THR A 10 -20.36 -1.54 26.92
CA THR A 10 -21.36 -1.19 27.93
C THR A 10 -21.58 0.32 28.09
N ARG A 11 -20.59 1.15 27.74
CA ARG A 11 -20.65 2.61 27.84
C ARG A 11 -21.19 3.31 26.59
N GLN A 12 -21.41 2.60 25.48
CA GLN A 12 -21.77 3.24 24.22
C GLN A 12 -23.25 3.62 24.10
N VAL A 13 -24.10 3.03 24.96
CA VAL A 13 -25.55 3.22 24.92
C VAL A 13 -26.04 3.79 26.23
N GLY A 14 -26.90 4.81 26.13
CA GLY A 14 -27.67 5.36 27.22
C GLY A 14 -29.17 5.34 26.93
N TRP A 15 -29.95 5.60 27.96
CA TRP A 15 -31.39 5.80 27.88
C TRP A 15 -31.76 7.14 28.52
N GLN A 16 -32.44 7.99 27.77
CA GLN A 16 -33.05 9.21 28.28
C GLN A 16 -34.31 8.85 29.06
N CYS A 17 -34.21 8.91 30.38
CA CYS A 17 -35.32 8.57 31.27
C CYS A 17 -36.37 9.71 31.29
N SER A 18 -37.57 9.41 31.75
CA SER A 18 -38.69 10.34 31.91
C SER A 18 -38.35 11.58 32.75
N ASN A 19 -37.41 11.46 33.70
CA ASN A 19 -36.89 12.56 34.51
C ASN A 19 -35.82 13.42 33.80
N GLY A 20 -35.56 13.18 32.51
CA GLY A 20 -34.61 13.93 31.68
C GLY A 20 -33.14 13.55 31.86
N ILE A 21 -32.83 12.64 32.79
CA ILE A 21 -31.46 12.13 33.03
C ILE A 21 -31.16 11.02 32.03
N VAL A 22 -29.99 11.07 31.39
CA VAL A 22 -29.49 10.00 30.55
C VAL A 22 -28.71 9.00 31.40
N ARG A 23 -29.19 7.76 31.51
CA ARG A 23 -28.53 6.69 32.26
C ARG A 23 -27.85 5.73 31.31
N SER A 24 -26.57 5.42 31.55
CA SER A 24 -25.84 4.44 30.73
C SER A 24 -26.40 3.03 30.96
N LEU A 25 -26.43 2.18 29.92
CA LEU A 25 -26.81 0.77 30.08
C LEU A 25 -25.67 -0.10 30.63
N GLY A 26 -24.54 0.50 31.02
CA GLY A 26 -23.38 -0.22 31.53
C GLY A 26 -23.54 -0.81 32.93
N ALA A 27 -22.58 -1.65 33.33
CA ALA A 27 -22.65 -2.30 34.64
C ALA A 27 -22.44 -1.30 35.80
N ASP A 28 -23.38 -1.32 36.74
CA ASP A 28 -23.42 -0.49 37.95
C ASP A 28 -22.11 -0.51 38.76
N GLY A 29 -21.58 0.66 39.14
CA GLY A 29 -20.43 0.79 40.04
C GLY A 29 -19.10 0.21 39.56
N ASP A 30 -19.03 -0.30 38.33
CA ASP A 30 -17.78 -0.81 37.73
C ASP A 30 -17.09 0.30 36.92
N ARG A 31 -15.75 0.31 36.88
CA ARG A 31 -14.93 1.21 36.04
C ARG A 31 -15.44 2.66 35.92
N GLY A 32 -15.86 3.28 37.02
CA GLY A 32 -16.29 4.69 37.04
C GLY A 32 -17.71 4.98 36.54
N HIS A 33 -18.58 3.97 36.40
CA HIS A 33 -20.02 4.18 36.21
C HIS A 33 -20.69 4.53 37.55
N PRO A 34 -21.64 5.49 37.59
CA PRO A 34 -22.41 5.76 38.79
C PRO A 34 -23.33 4.58 39.13
N HIS A 35 -23.83 4.58 40.37
CA HIS A 35 -24.84 3.62 40.80
C HIS A 35 -26.23 4.08 40.35
N HIS A 36 -26.73 3.55 39.23
CA HIS A 36 -27.98 3.99 38.61
C HIS A 36 -28.78 2.88 37.92
N ILE A 37 -28.32 1.63 37.93
CA ILE A 37 -29.01 0.55 37.19
C ILE A 37 -30.36 0.22 37.81
N ASP A 38 -30.47 0.27 39.14
CA ASP A 38 -31.75 0.03 39.82
C ASP A 38 -32.78 1.12 39.45
N GLU A 39 -32.35 2.36 39.25
CA GLU A 39 -33.20 3.45 38.75
C GLU A 39 -33.64 3.20 37.30
N LEU A 40 -32.76 2.62 36.47
CA LEU A 40 -33.08 2.31 35.08
C LEU A 40 -34.09 1.15 34.96
N TYR A 41 -34.05 0.16 35.86
CA TYR A 41 -35.12 -0.86 35.94
C TYR A 41 -36.45 -0.24 36.40
N ALA A 42 -36.40 0.66 37.39
CA ALA A 42 -37.58 1.34 37.92
C ALA A 42 -38.30 2.21 36.86
N GLU A 43 -37.56 2.82 35.93
CA GLU A 43 -38.11 3.55 34.77
C GLU A 43 -39.08 2.69 33.95
N PHE A 44 -38.83 1.38 33.86
CA PHE A 44 -39.68 0.43 33.15
C PHE A 44 -40.67 -0.31 34.06
N GLY A 45 -40.85 0.16 35.30
CA GLY A 45 -41.75 -0.45 36.28
C GLY A 45 -41.31 -1.85 36.73
N GLN A 46 -40.01 -2.16 36.65
CA GLN A 46 -39.46 -3.44 37.06
C GLN A 46 -38.51 -3.28 38.25
N GLU A 47 -38.46 -4.29 39.09
CA GLU A 47 -37.38 -4.44 40.07
C GLU A 47 -36.24 -5.25 39.44
N ARG A 48 -35.00 -4.92 39.78
CA ARG A 48 -33.83 -5.63 39.26
C ARG A 48 -33.77 -7.06 39.79
N GLY A 49 -33.90 -8.02 38.87
CA GLY A 49 -33.84 -9.45 39.19
C GLY A 49 -32.44 -10.04 39.37
N PHE A 50 -32.41 -11.34 39.67
CA PHE A 50 -31.23 -12.19 39.80
C PHE A 50 -31.25 -13.29 38.74
N HIS A 51 -30.07 -13.73 38.28
CA HIS A 51 -29.99 -14.78 37.26
C HIS A 51 -30.32 -16.19 37.78
N SER A 52 -30.29 -16.41 39.09
CA SER A 52 -30.68 -17.71 39.65
C SER A 52 -31.56 -17.54 40.88
N ASP A 53 -32.51 -18.46 41.05
CA ASP A 53 -33.40 -18.54 42.22
C ASP A 53 -32.69 -18.97 43.51
N ALA A 54 -31.38 -19.27 43.44
CA ALA A 54 -30.59 -19.63 44.61
C ALA A 54 -30.36 -18.41 45.51
N PRO A 55 -30.74 -18.47 46.81
CA PRO A 55 -30.78 -17.31 47.72
C PRO A 55 -29.41 -16.68 48.04
N ASN A 56 -28.30 -17.29 47.59
CA ASN A 56 -26.93 -16.83 47.84
C ASN A 56 -26.21 -16.32 46.57
N ASN A 57 -26.90 -16.22 45.43
CA ASN A 57 -26.25 -15.81 44.18
C ASN A 57 -26.45 -14.31 43.94
N GLU A 58 -25.49 -13.49 44.33
CA GLU A 58 -25.52 -12.02 44.22
C GLU A 58 -25.44 -11.48 42.78
N LEU A 59 -25.54 -12.34 41.76
CA LEU A 59 -25.38 -11.95 40.36
C LEU A 59 -26.69 -11.42 39.79
N ARG A 60 -26.90 -10.12 40.02
CA ARG A 60 -28.03 -9.35 39.47
C ARG A 60 -28.00 -9.28 37.94
N TRP A 61 -29.18 -9.17 37.33
CA TRP A 61 -29.31 -8.83 35.92
C TRP A 61 -28.58 -7.52 35.59
N ALA A 62 -28.09 -7.41 34.34
CA ALA A 62 -27.21 -6.34 33.90
C ALA A 62 -27.44 -6.01 32.41
N SER A 63 -26.45 -5.40 31.76
CA SER A 63 -26.51 -4.81 30.42
C SER A 63 -27.18 -5.69 29.36
N CYS A 64 -26.91 -7.00 29.36
CA CYS A 64 -27.51 -7.93 28.39
C CYS A 64 -29.05 -7.97 28.52
N HIS A 65 -29.56 -8.28 29.72
CA HIS A 65 -31.00 -8.36 29.99
C HIS A 65 -31.69 -6.99 29.86
N LEU A 66 -31.07 -5.94 30.38
CA LEU A 66 -31.63 -4.59 30.31
C LEU A 66 -31.71 -4.10 28.86
N GLY A 67 -30.69 -4.41 28.05
CA GLY A 67 -30.69 -4.13 26.62
C GLY A 67 -31.83 -4.83 25.88
N GLU A 68 -32.06 -6.12 26.15
CA GLU A 68 -33.15 -6.90 25.57
C GLU A 68 -34.52 -6.32 25.92
N LEU A 69 -34.73 -6.03 27.22
CA LEU A 69 -35.97 -5.44 27.71
C LEU A 69 -36.28 -4.12 27.00
N ILE A 70 -35.30 -3.20 26.97
CA ILE A 70 -35.45 -1.89 26.34
C ILE A 70 -35.69 -2.05 24.84
N TYR A 71 -35.00 -2.98 24.18
CA TYR A 71 -35.16 -3.22 22.75
C TYR A 71 -36.60 -3.61 22.41
N HIS A 72 -37.15 -4.61 23.11
CA HIS A 72 -38.51 -5.05 22.86
C HIS A 72 -39.55 -3.97 23.18
N LEU A 73 -39.35 -3.19 24.24
CA LEU A 73 -40.24 -2.08 24.56
C LEU A 73 -40.24 -1.01 23.45
N ALA A 74 -39.05 -0.62 22.97
CA ALA A 74 -38.89 0.36 21.90
C ALA A 74 -39.37 -0.17 20.53
N GLU A 75 -39.21 -1.46 20.26
CA GLU A 75 -39.70 -2.11 19.04
C GLU A 75 -41.24 -2.10 18.99
N VAL A 76 -41.89 -2.39 20.13
CA VAL A 76 -43.35 -2.35 20.24
C VAL A 76 -43.89 -0.93 20.06
N SER A 77 -43.24 0.07 20.66
CA SER A 77 -43.63 1.48 20.49
C SER A 77 -43.21 2.06 19.13
N LYS A 78 -42.34 1.36 18.39
CA LYS A 78 -41.64 1.84 17.19
C LYS A 78 -40.88 3.15 17.41
N ASP A 79 -40.40 3.35 18.63
CA ASP A 79 -39.67 4.56 19.01
C ASP A 79 -38.41 4.25 19.80
N PHE A 80 -37.27 4.41 19.13
CA PHE A 80 -35.94 4.36 19.72
C PHE A 80 -35.41 5.78 20.00
N SER A 81 -36.22 6.84 19.92
CA SER A 81 -35.79 8.21 20.21
C SER A 81 -35.13 8.39 21.59
N PRO A 82 -35.56 7.70 22.67
CA PRO A 82 -34.91 7.83 23.98
C PRO A 82 -33.56 7.10 24.10
N VAL A 83 -33.19 6.27 23.12
CA VAL A 83 -31.87 5.63 23.08
C VAL A 83 -30.81 6.66 22.70
N GLU A 84 -29.77 6.80 23.52
CA GLU A 84 -28.68 7.75 23.33
C GLU A 84 -27.38 7.02 22.93
N LEU A 85 -26.72 7.53 21.88
CA LEU A 85 -25.44 7.00 21.38
C LEU A 85 -24.29 7.81 21.99
N LEU A 86 -23.81 7.36 23.16
CA LEU A 86 -22.93 8.15 24.01
C LEU A 86 -21.54 8.37 23.39
N MET A 87 -20.93 7.37 22.77
CA MET A 87 -19.58 7.52 22.20
C MET A 87 -19.59 7.72 20.68
N ASP A 88 -20.62 7.21 20.01
CA ASP A 88 -20.63 7.06 18.55
C ASP A 88 -21.55 8.05 17.84
N GLY A 89 -22.38 8.80 18.59
CA GLY A 89 -23.29 9.79 18.01
C GLY A 89 -22.56 10.86 17.20
N VAL A 90 -21.47 11.42 17.73
CA VAL A 90 -20.66 12.41 17.00
C VAL A 90 -20.02 11.82 15.74
N ILE A 91 -19.50 10.58 15.83
CA ILE A 91 -18.88 9.88 14.70
C ILE A 91 -19.90 9.73 13.57
N LEU A 92 -21.06 9.15 13.87
CA LEU A 92 -22.11 8.93 12.87
C LEU A 92 -22.60 10.24 12.25
N SER A 93 -22.81 11.27 13.06
CA SER A 93 -23.31 12.56 12.59
C SER A 93 -22.37 13.26 11.58
N GLN A 94 -21.07 12.98 11.66
CA GLN A 94 -20.04 13.56 10.80
C GLN A 94 -19.69 12.62 9.65
N GLU A 95 -19.49 11.33 9.92
CA GLU A 95 -19.08 10.36 8.91
C GLU A 95 -20.17 10.05 7.88
N VAL A 96 -21.46 10.08 8.26
CA VAL A 96 -22.56 10.00 7.28
C VAL A 96 -22.49 11.15 6.28
N LYS A 97 -22.12 12.36 6.72
CA LYS A 97 -21.90 13.51 5.82
C LYS A 97 -20.65 13.34 4.96
N ASN A 98 -19.68 12.57 5.43
CA ASN A 98 -18.44 12.24 4.72
C ASN A 98 -18.56 10.93 3.89
N GLY A 99 -19.78 10.48 3.59
CA GLY A 99 -20.02 9.33 2.70
C GLY A 99 -19.88 7.97 3.37
N LEU A 100 -20.15 7.85 4.68
CA LEU A 100 -20.32 6.56 5.34
C LEU A 100 -21.54 5.83 4.78
N ASP A 101 -21.31 4.65 4.20
CA ASP A 101 -22.36 3.85 3.53
C ASP A 101 -22.90 2.75 4.45
N ARG A 102 -22.03 2.20 5.32
CA ARG A 102 -22.32 0.99 6.09
C ARG A 102 -21.78 1.07 7.51
N VAL A 103 -22.58 0.61 8.47
CA VAL A 103 -22.18 0.42 9.88
C VAL A 103 -22.35 -1.04 10.26
N ILE A 104 -21.31 -1.61 10.88
CA ILE A 104 -21.30 -2.95 11.44
C ILE A 104 -21.09 -2.82 12.95
N LEU A 105 -22.06 -3.30 13.72
CA LEU A 105 -22.01 -3.29 15.18
C LEU A 105 -21.66 -4.69 15.66
N TRP A 106 -20.47 -4.85 16.25
CA TRP A 106 -20.03 -6.12 16.81
C TRP A 106 -20.38 -6.20 18.30
N GLY A 107 -21.47 -6.89 18.62
CA GLY A 107 -21.82 -7.23 20.00
C GLY A 107 -21.20 -8.54 20.44
N THR A 108 -20.82 -8.61 21.72
CA THR A 108 -20.36 -9.85 22.36
C THR A 108 -21.54 -10.72 22.73
N ASN A 109 -21.46 -12.02 22.43
CA ASN A 109 -22.46 -13.04 22.74
C ASN A 109 -21.75 -14.32 23.17
N GLN A 110 -21.64 -14.55 24.47
CA GLN A 110 -20.87 -15.67 25.02
C GLN A 110 -21.73 -16.93 25.16
N PRO A 111 -21.19 -18.13 24.90
CA PRO A 111 -21.94 -19.38 24.99
C PRO A 111 -22.35 -19.69 26.43
N ASP A 112 -23.40 -20.51 26.59
CA ASP A 112 -23.93 -20.87 27.90
C ASP A 112 -22.93 -21.58 28.82
N THR A 113 -21.85 -22.12 28.25
CA THR A 113 -20.74 -22.73 28.99
C THR A 113 -19.90 -21.71 29.77
N VAL A 114 -19.98 -20.42 29.45
CA VAL A 114 -19.29 -19.34 30.19
C VAL A 114 -20.15 -18.91 31.38
N SER A 115 -19.48 -18.63 32.51
CA SER A 115 -20.16 -18.15 33.72
C SER A 115 -21.01 -16.90 33.48
N TRP A 116 -22.20 -16.87 34.09
CA TRP A 116 -23.11 -15.72 34.02
C TRP A 116 -22.46 -14.40 34.44
N ARG A 117 -21.46 -14.44 35.34
CA ARG A 117 -20.70 -13.26 35.75
C ARG A 117 -20.13 -12.47 34.57
N PHE A 118 -19.71 -13.16 33.51
CA PHE A 118 -19.19 -12.52 32.29
C PHE A 118 -20.30 -12.25 31.29
N ARG A 119 -21.21 -13.21 31.08
CA ARG A 119 -22.34 -13.09 30.14
C ARG A 119 -23.32 -11.96 30.46
N ARG A 120 -23.51 -11.61 31.73
CA ARG A 120 -24.42 -10.50 32.11
C ARG A 120 -24.02 -9.16 31.48
N SER A 121 -22.74 -9.03 31.10
CA SER A 121 -22.16 -7.86 30.44
C SER A 121 -22.07 -8.02 28.92
N ASP A 122 -22.61 -9.09 28.34
CA ASP A 122 -22.70 -9.27 26.89
C ASP A 122 -23.43 -8.11 26.24
N THR A 123 -22.93 -7.72 25.07
CA THR A 123 -23.32 -6.49 24.40
C THR A 123 -24.17 -6.71 23.14
N LEU A 124 -24.59 -7.95 22.86
CA LEU A 124 -25.42 -8.27 21.70
C LEU A 124 -26.69 -7.41 21.62
N TRP A 125 -27.41 -7.25 22.74
CA TRP A 125 -28.64 -6.47 22.78
C TRP A 125 -28.38 -4.97 22.78
N LEU A 126 -27.23 -4.53 23.27
CA LEU A 126 -26.78 -3.15 23.09
C LEU A 126 -26.49 -2.86 21.62
N ALA A 127 -25.90 -3.82 20.89
CA ALA A 127 -25.67 -3.71 19.46
C ALA A 127 -26.99 -3.64 18.67
N GLU A 128 -28.00 -4.44 19.03
CA GLU A 128 -29.33 -4.36 18.42
C GLU A 128 -30.04 -3.02 18.72
N LEU A 129 -29.95 -2.52 19.95
CA LEU A 129 -30.48 -1.20 20.34
C LEU A 129 -29.81 -0.07 19.54
N MET A 130 -28.49 -0.07 19.48
CA MET A 130 -27.74 0.88 18.66
C MET A 130 -28.17 0.77 17.20
N ALA A 131 -28.29 -0.46 16.66
CA ALA A 131 -28.66 -0.66 15.27
C ALA A 131 -30.02 -0.04 14.95
N ALA A 132 -31.02 -0.28 15.81
CA ALA A 132 -32.35 0.28 15.65
C ALA A 132 -32.38 1.81 15.75
N LYS A 133 -31.67 2.38 16.75
CA LYS A 133 -31.51 3.84 16.87
C LYS A 133 -30.86 4.45 15.63
N ILE A 134 -29.79 3.84 15.12
CA ILE A 134 -29.08 4.34 13.93
C ILE A 134 -29.98 4.27 12.71
N ARG A 135 -30.71 3.16 12.49
CA ARG A 135 -31.67 3.03 11.37
C ARG A 135 -32.80 4.07 11.45
N GLN A 136 -33.29 4.38 12.65
CA GLN A 136 -34.29 5.43 12.84
C GLN A 136 -33.73 6.83 12.53
N SER A 137 -32.51 7.11 12.98
CA SER A 137 -31.86 8.42 12.76
C SER A 137 -31.30 8.62 11.35
N TYR A 138 -30.87 7.53 10.68
CA TYR A 138 -30.21 7.53 9.38
C TYR A 138 -30.79 6.41 8.49
N PRO A 139 -31.99 6.60 7.90
CA PRO A 139 -32.70 5.53 7.19
C PRO A 139 -31.98 4.97 5.96
N ASP A 140 -31.12 5.78 5.33
CA ASP A 140 -30.37 5.41 4.12
C ASP A 140 -29.09 4.61 4.43
N LEU A 141 -28.69 4.51 5.70
CA LEU A 141 -27.47 3.85 6.11
C LEU A 141 -27.67 2.33 6.24
N ILE A 142 -26.76 1.54 5.69
CA ILE A 142 -26.80 0.08 5.84
C ILE A 142 -26.27 -0.29 7.22
N VAL A 143 -27.14 -0.69 8.14
CA VAL A 143 -26.75 -1.06 9.51
C VAL A 143 -26.91 -2.55 9.74
N LYS A 144 -25.82 -3.24 10.07
CA LYS A 144 -25.78 -4.68 10.38
C LYS A 144 -25.23 -4.92 11.79
N THR A 145 -25.84 -5.83 12.52
CA THR A 145 -25.28 -6.38 13.77
C THR A 145 -24.54 -7.67 13.46
N TRP A 146 -23.40 -7.87 14.12
CA TRP A 146 -22.61 -9.10 14.06
C TRP A 146 -22.37 -9.57 15.49
N ASN A 147 -23.15 -10.57 15.90
CA ASN A 147 -23.17 -11.06 17.29
C ASN A 147 -22.79 -12.55 17.32
N PRO A 148 -21.57 -12.93 16.90
CA PRO A 148 -21.15 -14.33 16.84
C PRO A 148 -21.15 -14.94 18.25
N LEU A 149 -21.62 -16.19 18.36
CA LEU A 149 -21.54 -16.95 19.60
C LEU A 149 -20.10 -17.42 19.83
N LEU A 150 -19.36 -16.71 20.69
CA LEU A 150 -17.95 -16.97 20.94
C LEU A 150 -17.55 -16.68 22.39
N ASP A 151 -16.59 -17.45 22.90
CA ASP A 151 -15.97 -17.16 24.18
C ASP A 151 -15.02 -15.96 24.02
N ALA A 152 -15.33 -14.89 24.75
CA ALA A 152 -14.56 -13.65 24.80
C ALA A 152 -13.08 -13.86 25.22
N ASP A 153 -12.78 -14.97 25.90
CA ASP A 153 -11.44 -15.31 26.33
C ASP A 153 -10.63 -16.10 25.30
N ASN A 154 -11.28 -16.66 24.26
CA ASN A 154 -10.67 -17.48 23.22
C ASN A 154 -10.22 -16.64 22.00
N ILE A 155 -9.02 -16.05 22.11
CA ILE A 155 -8.44 -15.14 21.09
C ILE A 155 -8.32 -15.82 19.72
N GLU A 156 -7.93 -17.09 19.64
CA GLU A 156 -7.75 -17.79 18.36
C GLU A 156 -9.07 -17.92 17.60
N GLN A 157 -10.14 -18.29 18.32
CA GLN A 157 -11.47 -18.41 17.72
C GLN A 157 -12.00 -17.04 17.28
N ILE A 158 -11.79 -16.00 18.10
CA ILE A 158 -12.18 -14.62 17.78
C ILE A 158 -11.50 -14.18 16.48
N GLN A 159 -10.18 -14.32 16.39
CA GLN A 159 -9.42 -13.89 15.21
C GLN A 159 -9.81 -14.67 13.95
N LYS A 160 -10.03 -15.98 14.07
CA LYS A 160 -10.48 -16.80 12.93
C LYS A 160 -11.82 -16.33 12.38
N GLN A 161 -12.84 -16.22 13.24
CA GLN A 161 -14.18 -15.80 12.82
C GLN A 161 -14.17 -14.36 12.29
N LEU A 162 -13.38 -13.48 12.90
CA LEU A 162 -13.25 -12.11 12.45
C LEU A 162 -12.59 -12.04 11.06
N MET A 163 -11.51 -12.77 10.82
CA MET A 163 -10.87 -12.79 9.50
C MET A 163 -11.80 -13.32 8.42
N GLU A 164 -12.57 -14.39 8.70
CA GLU A 164 -13.58 -14.92 7.79
C GLU A 164 -14.66 -13.86 7.49
N PHE A 165 -15.12 -13.14 8.50
CA PHE A 165 -16.09 -12.05 8.35
C PHE A 165 -15.53 -10.89 7.53
N LEU A 166 -14.37 -10.34 7.89
CA LEU A 166 -13.79 -9.20 7.17
C LEU A 166 -13.49 -9.52 5.70
N VAL A 167 -13.00 -10.72 5.40
CA VAL A 167 -12.73 -11.13 4.01
C VAL A 167 -14.03 -11.28 3.21
N ASN A 168 -15.03 -11.97 3.75
CA ASN A 168 -16.26 -12.28 3.01
C ASN A 168 -17.23 -11.11 2.93
N ASP A 169 -17.43 -10.38 4.03
CA ASP A 169 -18.45 -9.33 4.13
C ASP A 169 -17.93 -7.93 3.76
N ILE A 170 -16.61 -7.69 3.83
CA ILE A 170 -16.03 -6.35 3.59
C ILE A 170 -15.24 -6.32 2.28
N LEU A 171 -14.30 -7.25 2.07
CA LEU A 171 -13.43 -7.21 0.90
C LEU A 171 -14.09 -7.69 -0.40
N VAL A 172 -14.95 -8.71 -0.36
CA VAL A 172 -15.65 -9.18 -1.57
C VAL A 172 -16.55 -8.08 -2.13
N GLU A 173 -17.26 -7.35 -1.29
CA GLU A 173 -18.13 -6.23 -1.70
C GLU A 173 -17.31 -5.04 -2.22
N ALA A 174 -16.15 -4.76 -1.62
CA ALA A 174 -15.23 -3.69 -2.04
C ALA A 174 -14.68 -3.85 -3.46
N SER A 175 -14.56 -5.09 -3.96
CA SER A 175 -13.91 -5.40 -5.25
C SER A 175 -14.70 -4.98 -6.50
N THR A 176 -15.88 -4.37 -6.33
CA THR A 176 -16.79 -3.99 -7.41
C THR A 176 -16.68 -2.53 -7.88
N ASN A 177 -15.92 -1.68 -7.17
CA ASN A 177 -15.79 -0.25 -7.46
C ASN A 177 -14.32 0.17 -7.67
N ASP A 178 -14.09 1.16 -8.55
CA ASP A 178 -12.75 1.69 -8.86
C ASP A 178 -12.14 2.54 -7.72
N GLU A 179 -12.94 2.94 -6.72
CA GLU A 179 -12.47 3.71 -5.56
C GLU A 179 -12.02 2.80 -4.42
N PRO A 180 -10.94 3.17 -3.69
CA PRO A 180 -10.47 2.39 -2.56
C PRO A 180 -11.53 2.31 -1.47
N HIS A 181 -11.80 1.10 -0.99
CA HIS A 181 -12.65 0.90 0.17
C HIS A 181 -11.98 1.47 1.43
N ILE A 182 -12.76 2.14 2.28
CA ILE A 182 -12.29 2.67 3.56
C ILE A 182 -12.97 1.89 4.68
N LEU A 183 -12.17 1.18 5.47
CA LEU A 183 -12.59 0.49 6.69
C LEU A 183 -12.22 1.33 7.91
N GLN A 184 -13.23 1.88 8.56
CA GLN A 184 -13.09 2.54 9.84
C GLN A 184 -13.37 1.55 10.97
N ILE A 185 -12.51 1.47 11.97
CA ILE A 185 -12.73 0.65 13.17
C ILE A 185 -12.85 1.53 14.40
N GLN A 186 -13.75 1.20 15.32
CA GLN A 186 -13.87 1.82 16.65
C GLN A 186 -13.84 0.70 17.68
N THR A 187 -12.92 0.79 18.64
CA THR A 187 -12.66 -0.30 19.61
C THR A 187 -12.87 0.08 21.08
N LYS A 188 -13.13 1.36 21.38
CA LYS A 188 -13.05 1.92 22.74
C LYS A 188 -14.04 1.29 23.74
N GLY A 189 -15.16 0.75 23.27
CA GLY A 189 -16.19 0.14 24.12
C GLY A 189 -15.91 -1.31 24.54
N SER A 190 -15.06 -2.04 23.81
CA SER A 190 -14.96 -3.49 24.00
C SER A 190 -13.92 -3.93 25.01
N ILE A 191 -14.02 -5.20 25.41
CA ILE A 191 -12.97 -5.84 26.20
C ILE A 191 -11.66 -5.91 25.39
N PRO A 192 -10.48 -5.83 26.04
CA PRO A 192 -9.20 -5.75 25.34
C PRO A 192 -8.95 -6.86 24.31
N LYS A 193 -9.39 -8.10 24.58
CA LYS A 193 -9.20 -9.23 23.66
C LYS A 193 -9.95 -9.04 22.33
N ILE A 194 -11.15 -8.47 22.37
CA ILE A 194 -11.97 -8.19 21.19
C ILE A 194 -11.41 -6.97 20.44
N ALA A 195 -11.14 -5.87 21.15
CA ALA A 195 -10.52 -4.68 20.59
C ALA A 195 -9.22 -5.00 19.84
N ASN A 196 -8.28 -5.67 20.51
CA ASN A 196 -6.98 -6.01 19.95
C ASN A 196 -7.10 -6.98 18.75
N SER A 197 -8.05 -7.93 18.81
CA SER A 197 -8.29 -8.84 17.68
C SER A 197 -8.82 -8.08 16.46
N LEU A 198 -9.70 -7.09 16.65
CA LEU A 198 -10.14 -6.22 15.57
C LEU A 198 -8.99 -5.43 14.96
N GLU A 199 -8.19 -4.77 15.79
CA GLU A 199 -7.06 -3.96 15.34
C GLU A 199 -6.04 -4.80 14.55
N ILE A 200 -5.67 -5.98 15.05
CA ILE A 200 -4.72 -6.88 14.37
C ILE A 200 -5.28 -7.37 13.02
N CYS A 201 -6.53 -7.83 13.00
CA CYS A 201 -7.13 -8.37 11.79
C CYS A 201 -7.37 -7.26 10.75
N ALA A 202 -7.82 -6.08 11.18
CA ALA A 202 -7.97 -4.93 10.30
C ALA A 202 -6.62 -4.45 9.74
N ALA A 203 -5.57 -4.41 10.57
CA ALA A 203 -4.21 -4.08 10.12
C ALA A 203 -3.70 -5.05 9.04
N ALA A 204 -4.09 -6.33 9.10
CA ALA A 204 -3.74 -7.30 8.07
C ALA A 204 -4.34 -6.97 6.68
N LEU A 205 -5.40 -6.15 6.63
CA LEU A 205 -6.11 -5.77 5.41
C LEU A 205 -5.61 -4.46 4.78
N MET A 206 -4.69 -3.73 5.43
CA MET A 206 -4.24 -2.40 4.95
C MET A 206 -3.71 -2.39 3.51
N ARG A 207 -3.24 -3.53 2.99
CA ARG A 207 -2.78 -3.64 1.59
C ARG A 207 -3.93 -3.83 0.57
N LYS A 208 -5.17 -3.94 1.04
CA LYS A 208 -6.37 -4.16 0.23
C LYS A 208 -7.39 -3.03 0.36
N CYS A 209 -7.39 -2.31 1.48
CA CYS A 209 -8.25 -1.16 1.74
C CYS A 209 -7.55 -0.17 2.67
N VAL A 210 -8.00 1.09 2.66
CA VAL A 210 -7.58 2.06 3.66
C VAL A 210 -8.20 1.67 5.00
N VAL A 211 -7.41 1.66 6.07
CA VAL A 211 -7.90 1.32 7.42
C VAL A 211 -7.62 2.46 8.38
N GLU A 212 -8.68 2.97 9.00
CA GLU A 212 -8.61 4.08 9.94
C GLU A 212 -9.15 3.66 11.30
N HIS A 213 -8.47 4.06 12.37
CA HIS A 213 -8.96 3.94 13.74
C HIS A 213 -9.72 5.21 14.10
N VAL A 214 -10.99 5.05 14.44
CA VAL A 214 -11.88 6.11 14.92
C VAL A 214 -11.88 6.09 16.44
N ILE A 215 -11.40 7.16 17.04
CA ILE A 215 -11.20 7.24 18.49
C ILE A 215 -12.08 8.36 19.04
N PRO A 216 -13.26 8.04 19.61
CA PRO A 216 -14.09 9.04 20.25
C PRO A 216 -13.43 9.54 21.54
N GLN A 217 -13.40 10.86 21.71
CA GLN A 217 -12.85 11.49 22.89
C GLN A 217 -13.90 11.44 24.01
N GLU A 218 -13.50 10.94 25.18
CA GLU A 218 -14.41 10.98 26.32
C GLU A 218 -14.61 12.44 26.77
N PRO A 219 -15.82 12.81 27.20
CA PRO A 219 -16.03 14.11 27.82
C PRO A 219 -15.19 14.22 29.10
N GLU A 220 -14.77 15.46 29.44
CA GLU A 220 -13.98 15.73 30.65
C GLU A 220 -14.68 15.17 31.91
N GLU A 221 -15.99 15.36 32.00
CA GLU A 221 -16.86 14.71 32.98
C GLU A 221 -17.82 13.75 32.28
N ALA A 222 -17.58 12.45 32.50
CA ALA A 222 -18.41 11.36 32.00
C ALA A 222 -19.84 11.38 32.56
N TYR A 223 -19.97 11.79 33.82
CA TYR A 223 -21.19 11.70 34.62
C TYR A 223 -21.38 12.97 35.48
N PRO A 224 -21.54 14.15 34.87
CA PRO A 224 -21.79 15.38 35.62
C PRO A 224 -23.04 15.24 36.49
N VAL A 225 -22.98 15.83 37.68
CA VAL A 225 -24.12 15.90 38.61
C VAL A 225 -25.11 16.91 38.06
N VAL A 226 -26.35 16.47 37.82
CA VAL A 226 -27.40 17.32 37.21
C VAL A 226 -28.43 17.78 38.23
N SER A 227 -28.58 17.03 39.33
CA SER A 227 -29.43 17.37 40.48
C SER A 227 -28.90 16.68 41.73
N GLU A 228 -29.39 17.05 42.93
CA GLU A 228 -28.92 16.46 44.19
C GLU A 228 -28.97 14.92 44.16
N GLY A 229 -27.79 14.28 44.15
CA GLY A 229 -27.65 12.82 44.15
C GLY A 229 -27.75 12.13 42.80
N HIS A 230 -28.03 12.84 41.69
CA HIS A 230 -28.16 12.22 40.36
C HIS A 230 -27.15 12.75 39.34
N SER A 231 -26.49 11.82 38.66
CA SER A 231 -25.58 12.07 37.54
C SER A 231 -26.21 11.64 36.21
N SER A 232 -25.88 12.33 35.13
CA SER A 232 -26.28 11.96 33.77
C SER A 232 -25.06 11.61 32.94
N ALA A 233 -25.17 10.57 32.11
CA ALA A 233 -24.14 10.23 31.13
C ALA A 233 -23.99 11.35 30.10
N SER A 234 -22.75 11.79 29.88
CA SER A 234 -22.39 12.77 28.86
C SER A 234 -21.94 12.07 27.57
N PRO A 235 -22.42 12.49 26.39
CA PRO A 235 -21.91 11.98 25.13
C PRO A 235 -20.53 12.58 24.78
N ALA A 236 -19.79 11.88 23.92
CA ALA A 236 -18.58 12.38 23.28
C ALA A 236 -18.92 13.57 22.36
N SER A 237 -18.13 14.63 22.43
CA SER A 237 -18.31 15.83 21.61
C SER A 237 -17.42 15.84 20.37
N HIS A 238 -16.33 15.06 20.38
CA HIS A 238 -15.32 15.02 19.32
C HIS A 238 -14.77 13.60 19.16
N TYR A 239 -14.17 13.33 18.01
CA TYR A 239 -13.37 12.13 17.77
C TYR A 239 -12.13 12.50 16.94
N SER A 240 -11.14 11.63 16.97
CA SER A 240 -9.97 11.69 16.09
C SER A 240 -9.91 10.47 15.17
N LEU A 241 -9.36 10.67 13.98
CA LEU A 241 -9.03 9.60 13.04
C LEU A 241 -7.52 9.37 13.05
N MET A 242 -7.11 8.11 13.03
CA MET A 242 -5.72 7.71 12.86
C MET A 242 -5.61 6.68 11.73
N SER A 243 -4.82 6.96 10.70
CA SER A 243 -4.53 5.96 9.66
C SER A 243 -3.64 4.86 10.27
N LEU A 244 -4.07 3.60 10.20
CA LEU A 244 -3.24 2.49 10.67
C LEU A 244 -1.96 2.34 9.84
N GLY A 245 -1.97 2.78 8.57
CA GLY A 245 -0.75 2.87 7.76
C GLY A 245 0.31 3.76 8.42
N GLU A 246 -0.08 4.89 8.98
CA GLU A 246 0.84 5.80 9.68
C GLU A 246 1.52 5.13 10.88
N TYR A 247 0.77 4.32 11.64
CA TYR A 247 1.30 3.59 12.79
C TYR A 247 2.42 2.60 12.40
N PHE A 248 2.26 1.88 11.29
CA PHE A 248 3.24 0.90 10.82
C PHE A 248 4.34 1.49 9.93
N TRP A 249 4.23 2.76 9.53
CA TRP A 249 5.17 3.43 8.63
C TRP A 249 6.64 3.29 9.05
N PRO A 250 7.06 3.48 10.32
CA PRO A 250 8.47 3.40 10.68
C PRO A 250 9.11 2.04 10.36
N VAL A 251 8.36 0.95 10.48
CA VAL A 251 8.87 -0.40 10.22
C VAL A 251 8.76 -0.76 8.74
N GLU A 252 7.64 -0.42 8.09
CA GLU A 252 7.45 -0.73 6.67
C GLU A 252 8.33 0.14 5.77
N ARG A 253 8.60 1.39 6.15
CA ARG A 253 9.52 2.30 5.44
C ARG A 253 10.89 1.68 5.24
N GLU A 254 11.48 1.05 6.25
CA GLU A 254 12.80 0.42 6.12
C GLU A 254 12.78 -0.75 5.13
N ARG A 255 11.69 -1.52 5.08
CA ARG A 255 11.50 -2.59 4.08
C ARG A 255 11.33 -2.03 2.67
N ILE A 256 10.53 -0.97 2.54
CA ILE A 256 10.32 -0.27 1.26
C ILE A 256 11.65 0.31 0.77
N LEU A 257 12.41 1.01 1.62
CA LEU A 257 13.71 1.57 1.30
C LEU A 257 14.71 0.47 0.90
N SER A 258 14.76 -0.63 1.64
CA SER A 258 15.64 -1.76 1.30
C SER A 258 15.29 -2.36 -0.08
N ALA A 259 14.00 -2.59 -0.34
CA ALA A 259 13.52 -3.07 -1.64
C ALA A 259 13.85 -2.06 -2.75
N TRP A 260 13.57 -0.76 -2.54
CA TRP A 260 13.83 0.31 -3.50
C TRP A 260 15.31 0.43 -3.83
N LYS A 261 16.19 0.47 -2.82
CA LYS A 261 17.66 0.54 -3.00
C LYS A 261 18.20 -0.68 -3.73
N ARG A 262 17.62 -1.86 -3.54
CA ARG A 262 17.99 -3.06 -4.32
C ARG A 262 17.42 -3.03 -5.75
N GLY A 263 16.51 -2.11 -6.09
CA GLY A 263 15.78 -2.10 -7.36
C GLY A 263 14.65 -3.13 -7.43
N ASP A 264 14.15 -3.61 -6.28
CA ASP A 264 13.00 -4.52 -6.17
C ASP A 264 11.71 -3.71 -6.06
N PHE A 265 11.37 -3.06 -7.17
CA PHE A 265 10.23 -2.17 -7.22
C PHE A 265 8.90 -2.93 -7.12
N ALA A 266 8.87 -4.22 -7.46
CA ALA A 266 7.70 -5.07 -7.27
C ALA A 266 7.45 -5.31 -5.78
N GLU A 267 8.48 -5.68 -5.01
CA GLU A 267 8.40 -5.79 -3.55
C GLU A 267 8.06 -4.44 -2.91
N ALA A 268 8.73 -3.36 -3.31
CA ALA A 268 8.46 -2.02 -2.79
C ALA A 268 7.00 -1.62 -3.01
N LYS A 269 6.42 -1.90 -4.18
CA LYS A 269 5.02 -1.65 -4.49
C LYS A 269 4.07 -2.40 -3.55
N VAL A 270 4.35 -3.67 -3.23
CA VAL A 270 3.53 -4.46 -2.31
C VAL A 270 3.47 -3.83 -0.92
N TRP A 271 4.60 -3.36 -0.40
CA TRP A 271 4.65 -2.69 0.89
C TRP A 271 4.01 -1.29 0.85
N LEU A 272 4.25 -0.53 -0.22
CA LEU A 272 3.64 0.80 -0.43
C LEU A 272 2.11 0.75 -0.57
N ALA A 273 1.52 -0.42 -0.86
CA ALA A 273 0.06 -0.57 -0.99
C ALA A 273 -0.70 -0.17 0.29
N ALA A 274 -0.08 -0.30 1.47
CA ALA A 274 -0.68 0.14 2.73
C ALA A 274 -0.58 1.65 2.99
N HIS A 275 0.16 2.38 2.15
CA HIS A 275 0.49 3.81 2.31
C HIS A 275 0.14 4.64 1.07
N THR A 276 -0.83 4.18 0.27
CA THR A 276 -1.22 4.86 -0.98
C THR A 276 -1.91 6.20 -0.73
N ASP A 277 -2.48 6.40 0.45
CA ASP A 277 -3.02 7.67 0.93
C ASP A 277 -1.92 8.73 1.08
N ARG A 278 -0.75 8.34 1.58
CA ARG A 278 0.39 9.23 1.84
C ARG A 278 1.37 9.33 0.67
N TYR A 279 1.66 8.22 0.00
CA TYR A 279 2.65 8.12 -1.07
C TYR A 279 2.08 7.59 -2.40
N PRO A 280 0.98 8.16 -2.93
CA PRO A 280 0.33 7.66 -4.14
C PRO A 280 1.26 7.68 -5.37
N VAL A 281 2.13 8.70 -5.47
CA VAL A 281 3.08 8.82 -6.58
C VAL A 281 4.18 7.77 -6.48
N VAL A 282 4.73 7.54 -5.29
CA VAL A 282 5.82 6.58 -5.10
C VAL A 282 5.30 5.17 -5.34
N TYR A 283 4.07 4.87 -4.88
CA TYR A 283 3.39 3.62 -5.20
C TYR A 283 3.23 3.40 -6.71
N ALA A 284 2.73 4.40 -7.43
CA ALA A 284 2.60 4.34 -8.89
C ALA A 284 3.97 4.21 -9.57
N LEU A 285 4.97 4.95 -9.08
CA LEU A 285 6.33 4.91 -9.61
C LEU A 285 7.00 3.55 -9.45
N ALA A 286 6.76 2.85 -8.34
CA ALA A 286 7.23 1.48 -8.13
C ALA A 286 6.73 0.53 -9.25
N GLU A 287 5.49 0.70 -9.71
CA GLU A 287 4.96 -0.06 -10.85
C GLU A 287 5.72 0.24 -12.15
N TYR A 288 5.96 1.51 -12.43
CA TYR A 288 6.65 1.93 -13.65
C TYR A 288 8.10 1.46 -13.68
N LEU A 289 8.81 1.58 -12.55
CA LEU A 289 10.17 1.09 -12.42
C LEU A 289 10.23 -0.44 -12.49
N THR A 290 9.20 -1.16 -12.02
CA THR A 290 9.06 -2.61 -12.22
C THR A 290 8.97 -2.95 -13.71
N LEU A 291 8.07 -2.30 -14.45
CA LEU A 291 7.92 -2.51 -15.90
C LEU A 291 9.22 -2.18 -16.65
N ALA A 292 9.87 -1.08 -16.29
CA ALA A 292 11.15 -0.69 -16.88
C ALA A 292 12.25 -1.73 -16.62
N SER A 293 12.32 -2.30 -15.41
CA SER A 293 13.26 -3.38 -15.07
C SER A 293 13.00 -4.68 -15.85
N ASN A 294 11.74 -4.88 -16.27
CA ASN A 294 11.31 -5.96 -17.16
C ASN A 294 11.44 -5.63 -18.65
N TRP A 295 12.18 -4.57 -19.00
CA TRP A 295 12.43 -4.13 -20.39
C TRP A 295 11.18 -3.61 -21.12
N GLU A 296 10.10 -3.31 -20.41
CA GLU A 296 8.87 -2.75 -20.96
C GLU A 296 8.88 -1.20 -20.89
N LEU A 297 10.01 -0.57 -21.22
CA LEU A 297 10.24 0.88 -21.02
C LEU A 297 9.14 1.76 -21.65
N GLY A 298 8.74 1.47 -22.89
CA GLY A 298 7.71 2.27 -23.57
C GLY A 298 6.36 2.23 -22.85
N LYS A 299 5.96 1.04 -22.36
CA LYS A 299 4.74 0.85 -21.58
C LYS A 299 4.84 1.53 -20.22
N ALA A 300 5.98 1.36 -19.53
CA ALA A 300 6.26 2.01 -18.25
C ALA A 300 6.06 3.54 -18.33
N LEU A 301 6.69 4.17 -19.32
CA LEU A 301 6.66 5.62 -19.49
C LEU A 301 5.30 6.14 -19.98
N ASN A 302 4.58 5.38 -20.80
CA ASN A 302 3.22 5.74 -21.21
C ASN A 302 2.28 5.74 -20.00
N ASN A 303 2.31 4.67 -19.20
CA ASN A 303 1.46 4.57 -18.02
C ASN A 303 1.78 5.69 -17.00
N PHE A 304 3.07 5.99 -16.79
CA PHE A 304 3.48 7.10 -15.92
C PHE A 304 2.99 8.45 -16.43
N SER A 305 3.08 8.70 -17.74
CA SER A 305 2.55 9.91 -18.35
C SER A 305 1.05 10.05 -18.16
N GLU A 306 0.28 8.97 -18.32
CA GLU A 306 -1.16 8.98 -18.10
C GLU A 306 -1.49 9.32 -16.64
N PHE A 307 -0.77 8.73 -15.68
CA PHE A 307 -0.92 9.04 -14.27
C PHE A 307 -0.63 10.51 -13.96
N LEU A 308 0.50 11.05 -14.45
CA LEU A 308 0.84 12.46 -14.23
C LEU A 308 -0.21 13.42 -14.83
N ASN A 309 -0.84 13.04 -15.95
CA ASN A 309 -1.88 13.83 -16.59
C ASN A 309 -3.23 13.75 -15.84
N LYS A 310 -3.60 12.56 -15.33
CA LYS A 310 -4.83 12.36 -14.54
C LYS A 310 -4.76 13.04 -13.17
N HIS A 311 -3.56 13.20 -12.61
CA HIS A 311 -3.37 13.78 -11.29
C HIS A 311 -2.47 15.04 -11.35
N PRO A 312 -2.99 16.19 -11.83
CA PRO A 312 -2.20 17.41 -12.00
C PRO A 312 -1.88 18.14 -10.69
N GLN A 313 -2.36 17.69 -9.53
CA GLN A 313 -2.12 18.36 -8.25
C GLN A 313 -1.56 17.41 -7.19
N VAL A 314 -0.90 16.31 -7.58
CA VAL A 314 -0.33 15.42 -6.56
C VAL A 314 0.78 16.12 -5.77
N THR A 315 0.67 16.02 -4.44
CA THR A 315 1.63 16.48 -3.45
C THR A 315 3.02 15.92 -3.74
N GLY A 316 4.07 16.74 -3.54
CA GLY A 316 5.47 16.34 -3.68
C GLY A 316 6.07 16.49 -5.09
N ILE A 317 5.28 16.78 -6.13
CA ILE A 317 5.78 17.04 -7.49
C ILE A 317 5.53 18.50 -7.88
N THR A 318 6.61 19.25 -8.15
CA THR A 318 6.47 20.62 -8.65
C THR A 318 6.00 20.65 -10.12
N LYS A 319 5.31 21.72 -10.51
CA LYS A 319 4.87 21.91 -11.91
C LYS A 319 6.03 21.86 -12.90
N THR A 320 7.18 22.43 -12.52
CA THR A 320 8.41 22.43 -13.33
C THR A 320 8.92 21.02 -13.55
N GLN A 321 9.06 20.24 -12.47
CA GLN A 321 9.54 18.85 -12.51
C GLN A 321 8.62 17.96 -13.33
N ARG A 322 7.29 18.08 -13.15
CA ARG A 322 6.33 17.34 -13.97
C ARG A 322 6.50 17.64 -15.46
N ASN A 323 6.61 18.92 -15.83
CA ASN A 323 6.76 19.30 -17.24
C ASN A 323 8.08 18.77 -17.82
N GLN A 324 9.16 18.79 -17.05
CA GLN A 324 10.44 18.21 -17.45
C GLN A 324 10.34 16.70 -17.70
N TRP A 325 9.70 15.95 -16.80
CA TRP A 325 9.47 14.52 -16.98
C TRP A 325 8.59 14.23 -18.19
N LEU A 326 7.46 14.91 -18.35
CA LEU A 326 6.58 14.75 -19.51
C LEU A 326 7.30 15.04 -20.83
N GLN A 327 8.19 16.05 -20.87
CA GLN A 327 9.02 16.33 -22.04
C GLN A 327 10.02 15.21 -22.33
N LYS A 328 10.72 14.68 -21.31
CA LYS A 328 11.64 13.54 -21.47
C LYS A 328 10.88 12.29 -21.97
N ILE A 329 9.72 11.98 -21.41
CA ILE A 329 8.84 10.88 -21.84
C ILE A 329 8.46 11.05 -23.31
N GLN A 330 8.02 12.24 -23.73
CA GLN A 330 7.66 12.51 -25.12
C GLN A 330 8.82 12.31 -26.09
N ILE A 331 10.06 12.57 -25.67
CA ILE A 331 11.25 12.30 -26.48
C ILE A 331 11.48 10.79 -26.60
N ILE A 332 11.39 10.05 -25.49
CA ILE A 332 11.65 8.61 -25.42
C ILE A 332 10.60 7.78 -26.17
N ASN A 333 9.31 8.11 -26.00
CA ASN A 333 8.20 7.34 -26.57
C ASN A 333 7.82 7.76 -28.00
N LYS A 334 8.59 8.62 -28.66
CA LYS A 334 8.37 8.94 -30.09
C LYS A 334 8.42 7.66 -30.94
N PRO A 335 7.51 7.48 -31.91
CA PRO A 335 7.59 6.36 -32.87
C PRO A 335 8.95 6.33 -33.56
N GLU A 336 9.50 5.13 -33.81
CA GLU A 336 10.87 4.96 -34.30
C GLU A 336 11.17 5.76 -35.59
N GLU A 337 10.17 5.91 -36.46
CA GLU A 337 10.25 6.66 -37.72
C GLU A 337 10.44 8.17 -37.51
N ARG A 338 10.04 8.69 -36.35
CA ARG A 338 10.10 10.11 -35.98
C ARG A 338 11.21 10.42 -34.97
N GLN A 339 11.96 9.40 -34.55
CA GLN A 339 13.08 9.57 -33.62
C GLN A 339 14.30 10.13 -34.36
N THR A 340 14.86 11.22 -33.84
CA THR A 340 16.16 11.74 -34.30
C THR A 340 17.29 10.83 -33.81
N PRO A 341 18.47 10.84 -34.45
CA PRO A 341 19.64 10.10 -33.96
C PRO A 341 19.96 10.37 -32.49
N GLU A 342 19.83 11.62 -32.06
CA GLU A 342 20.06 12.08 -30.69
C GLU A 342 19.05 11.46 -29.73
N SER A 343 17.75 11.45 -30.08
CA SER A 343 16.73 10.79 -29.25
C SER A 343 16.96 9.29 -29.11
N LYS A 344 17.36 8.60 -30.20
CA LYS A 344 17.72 7.18 -30.14
C LYS A 344 18.90 6.93 -29.22
N PHE A 345 19.88 7.82 -29.24
CA PHE A 345 21.05 7.76 -28.37
C PHE A 345 20.67 7.96 -26.89
N THR A 346 19.85 8.96 -26.57
CA THR A 346 19.36 9.18 -25.20
C THR A 346 18.62 7.96 -24.64
N ILE A 347 17.76 7.33 -25.45
CA ILE A 347 16.98 6.14 -25.03
C ILE A 347 17.88 4.96 -24.65
N LEU A 348 19.06 4.82 -25.26
CA LEU A 348 20.00 3.75 -24.94
C LEU A 348 20.45 3.81 -23.48
N TRP A 349 20.63 5.03 -22.97
CA TRP A 349 21.18 5.27 -21.65
C TRP A 349 20.18 5.04 -20.53
N GLU A 350 18.86 5.08 -20.79
CA GLU A 350 17.83 4.85 -19.77
C GLU A 350 18.02 3.53 -19.01
N LEU A 351 18.57 2.50 -19.65
CA LEU A 351 18.80 1.20 -19.01
C LEU A 351 20.06 1.14 -18.13
N ARG A 352 20.90 2.18 -18.11
CA ARG A 352 22.16 2.18 -17.35
C ARG A 352 21.95 2.03 -15.85
N LEU A 353 20.85 2.59 -15.32
CA LEU A 353 20.44 2.43 -13.93
C LEU A 353 20.41 0.95 -13.51
N PHE A 354 19.91 0.08 -14.38
CA PHE A 354 19.75 -1.33 -14.05
C PHE A 354 21.07 -2.10 -14.00
N ILE A 355 22.16 -1.58 -14.59
CA ILE A 355 23.50 -2.15 -14.37
C ILE A 355 23.84 -1.97 -12.88
N SER A 356 23.79 -0.73 -12.40
CA SER A 356 24.12 -0.38 -11.01
C SER A 356 23.23 -1.13 -10.00
N LEU A 357 21.92 -1.21 -10.23
CA LEU A 357 21.00 -1.93 -9.36
C LEU A 357 21.28 -3.45 -9.33
N ASN A 358 21.64 -4.06 -10.47
CA ASN A 358 22.01 -5.48 -10.48
C ASN A 358 23.33 -5.75 -9.75
N PHE A 359 24.29 -4.81 -9.79
CA PHE A 359 25.52 -4.89 -8.99
C PHE A 359 25.23 -4.83 -7.49
N GLN A 360 24.35 -3.93 -7.06
CA GLN A 360 23.96 -3.82 -5.65
C GLN A 360 23.27 -5.08 -5.13
N ARG A 361 22.65 -5.87 -6.02
CA ARG A 361 22.05 -7.18 -5.73
C ARG A 361 23.02 -8.36 -5.86
N GLU A 362 24.27 -8.11 -6.21
CA GLU A 362 25.26 -9.14 -6.56
C GLU A 362 24.82 -10.06 -7.73
N ASN A 363 23.88 -9.59 -8.56
CA ASN A 363 23.42 -10.30 -9.76
C ASN A 363 24.30 -9.93 -10.97
N TYR A 364 25.56 -10.37 -10.93
CA TYR A 364 26.57 -10.02 -11.92
C TYR A 364 26.23 -10.50 -13.34
N THR A 365 25.53 -11.63 -13.47
CA THR A 365 25.12 -12.16 -14.79
C THR A 365 24.06 -11.25 -15.43
N ALA A 366 23.07 -10.78 -14.66
CA ALA A 366 22.08 -9.84 -15.18
C ALA A 366 22.72 -8.48 -15.51
N ALA A 367 23.62 -7.99 -14.64
CA ALA A 367 24.39 -6.77 -14.89
C ALA A 367 25.19 -6.87 -16.19
N PHE A 368 25.88 -7.99 -16.41
CA PHE A 368 26.62 -8.27 -17.65
C PHE A 368 25.71 -8.26 -18.89
N MET A 369 24.56 -8.92 -18.83
CA MET A 369 23.63 -8.98 -19.97
C MET A 369 23.07 -7.59 -20.32
N GLN A 370 22.75 -6.76 -19.31
CA GLN A 370 22.33 -5.38 -19.52
C GLN A 370 23.45 -4.55 -20.16
N PHE A 371 24.65 -4.62 -19.59
CA PHE A 371 25.84 -3.96 -20.10
C PHE A 371 26.15 -4.34 -21.57
N PHE A 372 26.18 -5.64 -21.88
CA PHE A 372 26.38 -6.14 -23.24
C PHE A 372 25.31 -5.63 -24.20
N GLN A 373 24.04 -5.62 -23.77
CA GLN A 373 22.94 -5.21 -24.61
C GLN A 373 22.96 -3.71 -24.93
N ILE A 374 23.35 -2.86 -23.98
CA ILE A 374 23.55 -1.42 -24.22
C ILE A 374 24.67 -1.22 -25.23
N LEU A 375 25.80 -1.90 -25.07
CA LEU A 375 26.93 -1.82 -25.99
C LEU A 375 26.56 -2.29 -27.41
N GLU A 376 25.88 -3.43 -27.53
CA GLU A 376 25.40 -3.95 -28.83
C GLU A 376 24.47 -2.93 -29.51
N ARG A 377 23.52 -2.35 -28.77
CA ARG A 377 22.59 -1.37 -29.33
C ARG A 377 23.29 -0.07 -29.72
N LEU A 378 24.29 0.37 -28.95
CA LEU A 378 25.12 1.53 -29.29
C LEU A 378 25.87 1.29 -30.60
N LEU A 379 26.58 0.17 -30.71
CA LEU A 379 27.30 -0.20 -31.93
C LEU A 379 26.36 -0.37 -33.13
N PHE A 380 25.18 -0.98 -32.92
CA PHE A 380 24.17 -1.13 -33.97
C PHE A 380 23.65 0.23 -34.47
N TRP A 381 23.41 1.16 -33.54
CA TRP A 381 22.99 2.50 -33.89
C TRP A 381 24.08 3.26 -34.67
N ARG A 382 25.35 3.16 -34.24
CA ARG A 382 26.50 3.73 -34.97
C ARG A 382 26.63 3.15 -36.37
N PHE A 383 26.53 1.83 -36.48
CA PHE A 383 26.48 1.10 -37.74
C PHE A 383 25.51 1.71 -38.74
N LYS A 384 24.28 2.02 -38.30
CA LYS A 384 23.26 2.66 -39.15
C LYS A 384 23.58 4.13 -39.44
N ARG A 385 23.93 4.93 -38.42
CA ARG A 385 24.17 6.38 -38.54
C ARG A 385 25.36 6.69 -39.45
N GLU A 386 26.46 5.99 -39.24
CA GLU A 386 27.73 6.21 -39.93
C GLU A 386 27.85 5.41 -41.23
N LYS A 387 26.79 4.67 -41.60
CA LYS A 387 26.68 3.96 -42.89
C LYS A 387 27.84 2.99 -43.15
N TRP A 388 28.19 2.18 -42.16
CA TRP A 388 29.37 1.31 -42.20
C TRP A 388 29.43 0.36 -43.42
N ILE A 389 28.29 -0.13 -43.92
CA ILE A 389 28.24 -0.93 -45.18
C ILE A 389 28.70 -0.10 -46.38
N LYS A 390 28.21 1.14 -46.49
CA LYS A 390 28.55 2.02 -47.62
C LYS A 390 30.03 2.39 -47.61
N ASN A 391 30.60 2.54 -46.41
CA ASN A 391 31.99 2.88 -46.22
C ASN A 391 32.93 1.66 -46.23
N GLY A 392 32.39 0.44 -46.41
CA GLY A 392 33.18 -0.79 -46.51
C GLY A 392 33.68 -1.37 -45.19
N TYR A 393 33.27 -0.82 -44.04
CA TYR A 393 33.65 -1.35 -42.72
C TYR A 393 32.96 -2.67 -42.40
N ILE A 394 31.77 -2.89 -42.96
CA ILE A 394 31.07 -4.19 -42.91
C ILE A 394 30.76 -4.64 -44.33
N VAL A 395 31.19 -5.85 -44.67
CA VAL A 395 30.89 -6.50 -45.94
C VAL A 395 29.76 -7.50 -45.74
N ILE A 396 28.65 -7.32 -46.47
CA ILE A 396 27.52 -8.25 -46.43
C ILE A 396 27.93 -9.57 -47.11
N ALA A 397 27.79 -10.68 -46.40
CA ALA A 397 28.05 -12.01 -46.94
C ALA A 397 27.22 -12.27 -48.22
N GLU A 398 27.80 -13.02 -49.17
CA GLU A 398 27.23 -13.31 -50.50
C GLU A 398 25.76 -13.77 -50.43
N ASN A 399 25.47 -14.68 -49.48
CA ASN A 399 24.15 -15.26 -49.25
C ASN A 399 23.11 -14.29 -48.67
N LYS A 400 23.51 -13.10 -48.21
CA LYS A 400 22.63 -12.06 -47.65
C LYS A 400 22.55 -10.79 -48.50
N LYS A 401 23.21 -10.75 -49.67
CA LYS A 401 23.21 -9.57 -50.57
C LYS A 401 21.82 -9.16 -51.09
N HIS A 402 20.84 -10.06 -51.05
CA HIS A 402 19.45 -9.76 -51.40
C HIS A 402 18.74 -8.86 -50.38
N ILE A 403 19.26 -8.75 -49.15
CA ILE A 403 18.74 -7.88 -48.11
C ILE A 403 19.26 -6.46 -48.34
N SER A 404 18.35 -5.49 -48.45
CA SER A 404 18.75 -4.09 -48.61
C SER A 404 19.61 -3.63 -47.42
N SER A 405 20.58 -2.75 -47.68
CA SER A 405 21.43 -2.18 -46.61
C SER A 405 20.63 -1.49 -45.50
N LYS A 406 19.45 -0.94 -45.85
CA LYS A 406 18.49 -0.36 -44.90
C LYS A 406 17.93 -1.41 -43.93
N ASN A 407 17.60 -2.60 -44.42
CA ASN A 407 16.97 -3.67 -43.64
C ASN A 407 17.97 -4.67 -43.03
N TYR A 408 19.25 -4.60 -43.41
CA TYR A 408 20.28 -5.47 -42.87
C TYR A 408 20.43 -5.31 -41.35
N LYS A 409 20.43 -6.44 -40.63
CA LYS A 409 20.68 -6.50 -39.18
C LYS A 409 22.03 -7.18 -38.95
N ALA A 410 23.05 -6.37 -38.65
CA ALA A 410 24.37 -6.86 -38.32
C ALA A 410 24.36 -7.59 -36.97
N THR A 411 25.03 -8.73 -36.91
CA THR A 411 25.31 -9.48 -35.68
C THR A 411 26.37 -8.75 -34.84
N PHE A 412 26.45 -9.02 -33.53
CA PHE A 412 27.49 -8.43 -32.69
C PHE A 412 28.91 -8.68 -33.21
N GLY A 413 29.18 -9.87 -33.77
CA GLY A 413 30.47 -10.18 -34.40
C GLY A 413 30.80 -9.26 -35.59
N GLU A 414 29.80 -8.94 -36.42
CA GLU A 414 29.95 -7.99 -37.53
C GLU A 414 30.08 -6.55 -37.02
N LEU A 415 29.36 -6.19 -35.96
CA LEU A 415 29.48 -4.87 -35.32
C LEU A 415 30.89 -4.66 -34.73
N ARG A 416 31.46 -5.68 -34.08
CA ARG A 416 32.85 -5.66 -33.59
C ARG A 416 33.83 -5.43 -34.74
N MET A 417 33.71 -6.19 -35.84
CA MET A 417 34.60 -6.05 -37.01
C MET A 417 34.45 -4.68 -37.67
N GLY A 418 33.21 -4.18 -37.78
CA GLY A 418 32.94 -2.85 -38.30
C GLY A 418 33.58 -1.75 -37.45
N TRP A 419 33.49 -1.86 -36.13
CA TRP A 419 34.14 -0.95 -35.19
C TRP A 419 35.67 -1.00 -35.30
N GLN A 420 36.24 -2.21 -35.35
CA GLN A 420 37.67 -2.43 -35.54
C GLN A 420 38.17 -1.75 -36.83
N ALA A 421 37.46 -1.93 -37.94
CA ALA A 421 37.81 -1.34 -39.23
C ALA A 421 37.69 0.19 -39.22
N LEU A 422 36.62 0.72 -38.62
CA LEU A 422 36.40 2.17 -38.48
C LEU A 422 37.54 2.85 -37.70
N MET A 423 37.99 2.22 -36.62
CA MET A 423 39.03 2.77 -35.74
C MET A 423 40.46 2.39 -36.18
N GLY A 424 40.63 1.57 -37.22
CA GLY A 424 41.93 1.10 -37.66
C GLY A 424 42.68 0.23 -36.62
N LEU A 425 41.93 -0.49 -35.78
CA LEU A 425 42.50 -1.26 -34.67
C LEU A 425 42.98 -2.66 -35.12
N GLN A 426 44.03 -3.15 -34.46
CA GLN A 426 44.51 -4.51 -34.67
C GLN A 426 43.67 -5.51 -33.86
N ASP A 427 43.66 -6.78 -34.26
CA ASP A 427 42.88 -7.81 -33.53
C ASP A 427 43.39 -7.99 -32.09
N GLN A 428 44.68 -7.73 -31.84
CA GLN A 428 45.30 -7.78 -30.51
C GLN A 428 45.05 -6.52 -29.66
N SER A 429 44.36 -5.50 -30.18
CA SER A 429 44.01 -4.32 -29.39
C SER A 429 43.11 -4.73 -28.20
N PRO A 430 43.36 -4.25 -26.97
CA PRO A 430 42.65 -4.75 -25.79
C PRO A 430 41.12 -4.59 -25.89
N SER A 431 40.63 -3.46 -26.42
CA SER A 431 39.20 -3.23 -26.66
C SER A 431 38.57 -4.27 -27.60
N ILE A 432 39.32 -4.76 -28.60
CA ILE A 432 38.85 -5.78 -29.55
C ILE A 432 38.85 -7.17 -28.89
N GLN A 433 39.86 -7.50 -28.07
CA GLN A 433 39.90 -8.74 -27.30
C GLN A 433 38.75 -8.79 -26.29
N ILE A 434 38.48 -7.69 -25.58
CA ILE A 434 37.35 -7.57 -24.66
C ILE A 434 36.01 -7.76 -25.38
N LEU A 435 35.80 -7.12 -26.54
CA LEU A 435 34.59 -7.33 -27.36
C LEU A 435 34.42 -8.80 -27.79
N LYS A 436 35.52 -9.47 -28.15
CA LYS A 436 35.50 -10.88 -28.53
C LYS A 436 35.12 -11.77 -27.34
N TRP A 437 35.77 -11.58 -26.20
CA TRP A 437 35.45 -12.29 -24.95
C TRP A 437 33.99 -12.08 -24.55
N MET A 438 33.48 -10.84 -24.61
CA MET A 438 32.09 -10.55 -24.26
C MET A 438 31.09 -11.31 -25.15
N ASN A 439 31.35 -11.39 -26.45
CA ASN A 439 30.50 -12.13 -27.38
C ASN A 439 30.50 -13.64 -27.06
N GLU A 440 31.67 -14.21 -26.77
CA GLU A 440 31.82 -15.62 -26.38
C GLU A 440 31.11 -15.89 -25.04
N LYS A 441 31.31 -15.02 -24.04
CA LYS A 441 30.71 -15.14 -22.72
C LYS A 441 29.19 -14.98 -22.79
N ARG A 442 28.65 -14.01 -23.53
CA ARG A 442 27.21 -13.85 -23.74
C ARG A 442 26.60 -15.09 -24.39
N ASN A 443 27.26 -15.68 -25.38
CA ASN A 443 26.79 -16.92 -25.99
C ASN A 443 26.83 -18.09 -25.00
N ALA A 444 27.85 -18.17 -24.15
CA ALA A 444 27.94 -19.19 -23.11
C ALA A 444 26.86 -19.03 -22.02
N VAL A 445 26.55 -17.79 -21.62
CA VAL A 445 25.43 -17.50 -20.71
C VAL A 445 24.11 -17.96 -21.33
N VAL A 446 23.83 -17.58 -22.59
CA VAL A 446 22.55 -17.87 -23.25
C VAL A 446 22.39 -19.34 -23.63
N HIS A 447 23.43 -19.98 -24.17
CA HIS A 447 23.33 -21.33 -24.74
C HIS A 447 23.82 -22.43 -23.81
N SER A 448 24.58 -22.09 -22.77
CA SER A 448 25.18 -23.05 -21.85
C SER A 448 24.91 -22.74 -20.38
N ASN A 449 24.08 -21.73 -20.09
CA ASN A 449 23.69 -21.31 -18.74
C ASN A 449 24.89 -21.05 -17.82
N GLN A 450 26.00 -20.54 -18.38
CA GLN A 450 27.16 -20.15 -17.58
C GLN A 450 26.86 -18.85 -16.83
N SER A 451 27.39 -18.73 -15.61
CA SER A 451 27.36 -17.49 -14.84
C SER A 451 28.55 -16.59 -15.19
N VAL A 452 28.39 -15.30 -14.89
CA VAL A 452 29.46 -14.30 -14.90
C VAL A 452 29.84 -13.95 -13.46
N SER A 453 31.13 -13.97 -13.12
CA SER A 453 31.63 -13.57 -11.81
C SER A 453 32.05 -12.09 -11.76
N ILE A 454 32.22 -11.56 -10.54
CA ILE A 454 32.76 -10.21 -10.33
C ILE A 454 34.20 -10.06 -10.86
N ASP A 455 35.03 -11.10 -10.73
CA ASP A 455 36.42 -11.09 -11.22
C ASP A 455 36.47 -10.99 -12.75
N GLU A 456 35.59 -11.73 -13.43
CA GLU A 456 35.43 -11.66 -14.88
C GLU A 456 35.03 -10.25 -15.32
N LEU A 457 34.07 -9.61 -14.63
CA LEU A 457 33.67 -8.23 -14.92
C LEU A 457 34.78 -7.22 -14.62
N THR A 458 35.57 -7.46 -13.57
CA THR A 458 36.70 -6.61 -13.20
C THR A 458 37.79 -6.63 -14.27
N SER A 459 38.01 -7.79 -14.92
CA SER A 459 39.00 -7.91 -16.00
C SER A 459 38.70 -6.99 -17.20
N ILE A 460 37.41 -6.80 -17.55
CA ILE A 460 36.95 -5.93 -18.64
C ILE A 460 37.49 -4.50 -18.48
N VAL A 461 37.45 -3.98 -17.25
CA VAL A 461 37.74 -2.56 -16.97
C VAL A 461 39.17 -2.31 -16.49
N THR A 462 39.93 -3.35 -16.16
CA THR A 462 41.31 -3.20 -15.65
C THR A 462 42.32 -2.99 -16.78
N GLU A 463 42.00 -3.41 -18.00
CA GLU A 463 42.88 -3.26 -19.17
C GLU A 463 42.66 -1.95 -19.97
N GLN A 464 41.64 -1.15 -19.63
CA GLN A 464 41.19 -0.01 -20.43
C GLN A 464 41.00 1.30 -19.64
N CYS A 465 40.81 1.24 -18.32
CA CYS A 465 40.58 2.43 -17.47
C CYS A 465 41.63 2.50 -16.34
N GLU A 466 42.82 3.03 -16.63
CA GLU A 466 43.87 3.24 -15.62
C GLU A 466 43.55 4.40 -14.66
N SER A 467 42.69 5.34 -15.05
CA SER A 467 42.42 6.60 -14.33
C SER A 467 41.36 6.51 -13.22
N SER A 468 40.78 5.33 -12.95
CA SER A 468 39.56 5.24 -12.12
C SER A 468 39.51 4.00 -11.19
N LYS A 469 40.60 3.72 -10.46
CA LYS A 469 40.63 2.57 -9.53
C LYS A 469 39.71 2.73 -8.31
N ASP A 470 39.34 3.96 -7.96
CA ASP A 470 38.48 4.26 -6.82
C ASP A 470 36.97 4.26 -7.17
N MET A 471 36.62 4.17 -8.45
CA MET A 471 35.22 4.10 -8.91
C MET A 471 34.60 2.72 -8.69
N GLN A 472 33.29 2.68 -8.44
CA GLN A 472 32.58 1.41 -8.33
C GLN A 472 32.61 0.66 -9.67
N LEU A 473 32.61 -0.67 -9.62
CA LEU A 473 32.72 -1.51 -10.84
C LEU A 473 31.62 -1.21 -11.88
N ALA A 474 30.40 -0.90 -11.43
CA ALA A 474 29.29 -0.51 -12.31
C ALA A 474 29.62 0.77 -13.11
N GLU A 475 30.18 1.79 -12.46
CA GLU A 475 30.59 3.05 -13.10
C GLU A 475 31.70 2.82 -14.11
N ARG A 476 32.69 1.99 -13.77
CA ARG A 476 33.77 1.63 -14.69
C ARG A 476 33.25 0.95 -15.96
N LEU A 477 32.26 0.05 -15.83
CA LEU A 477 31.63 -0.58 -16.98
C LEU A 477 30.84 0.42 -17.82
N ILE A 478 30.14 1.36 -17.19
CA ILE A 478 29.46 2.45 -17.89
C ILE A 478 30.50 3.29 -18.67
N SER A 479 31.59 3.71 -18.05
CA SER A 479 32.68 4.44 -18.72
C SER A 479 33.32 3.66 -19.87
N PHE A 480 33.38 2.32 -19.78
CA PHE A 480 33.81 1.51 -20.91
C PHE A 480 32.84 1.61 -22.11
N ILE A 481 31.52 1.67 -21.88
CA ILE A 481 30.55 1.91 -22.96
C ILE A 481 30.76 3.30 -23.58
N GLU A 482 31.09 4.31 -22.77
CA GLU A 482 31.32 5.69 -23.22
C GLU A 482 32.47 5.80 -24.23
N HIS A 483 33.47 4.91 -24.16
CA HIS A 483 34.54 4.83 -25.16
C HIS A 483 34.03 4.56 -26.59
N PHE A 484 32.84 3.97 -26.71
CA PHE A 484 32.20 3.69 -28.00
C PHE A 484 31.23 4.80 -28.42
N CYS A 485 31.10 5.89 -27.67
CA CYS A 485 30.28 7.04 -28.05
C CYS A 485 30.93 7.84 -29.19
N PRO A 486 30.12 8.44 -30.09
CA PRO A 486 30.64 9.42 -31.05
C PRO A 486 31.09 10.70 -30.33
N GLU A 487 32.16 11.34 -30.80
CA GLU A 487 32.76 12.58 -30.19
C GLU A 487 31.78 13.75 -29.96
N LYS A 488 30.64 13.78 -30.66
CA LYS A 488 29.65 14.88 -30.56
C LYS A 488 28.42 14.53 -29.71
N LEU A 489 28.41 13.36 -29.08
CA LEU A 489 27.29 12.90 -28.26
C LEU A 489 27.81 12.35 -26.96
N GLU A 490 27.70 13.17 -25.94
CA GLU A 490 27.98 12.79 -24.57
C GLU A 490 26.76 12.09 -23.97
N PRO A 491 26.97 11.06 -23.12
CA PRO A 491 25.91 10.50 -22.30
C PRO A 491 25.21 11.61 -21.50
N PRO A 492 23.89 11.52 -21.27
CA PRO A 492 23.21 12.47 -20.41
C PRO A 492 23.74 12.38 -18.98
N ASP A 493 23.86 13.51 -18.28
CA ASP A 493 24.26 13.55 -16.87
C ASP A 493 23.35 12.66 -16.01
N ASN A 494 22.03 12.82 -16.17
CA ASN A 494 21.01 11.96 -15.58
C ASN A 494 19.94 11.56 -16.61
N THR A 495 19.62 10.27 -16.63
CA THR A 495 18.50 9.69 -17.40
C THR A 495 17.17 9.95 -16.69
N LEU A 496 16.05 9.78 -17.41
CA LEU A 496 14.74 9.92 -16.77
C LEU A 496 14.55 8.86 -15.69
N LEU A 497 14.94 7.61 -15.94
CA LEU A 497 14.78 6.54 -14.93
C LEU A 497 15.60 6.81 -13.67
N GLU A 498 16.80 7.38 -13.77
CA GLU A 498 17.60 7.77 -12.59
C GLU A 498 16.95 8.91 -11.83
N ASP A 499 16.49 9.96 -12.53
CA ASP A 499 15.77 11.07 -11.89
C ASP A 499 14.57 10.55 -11.09
N LEU A 500 13.81 9.62 -11.67
CA LEU A 500 12.65 9.01 -11.02
C LEU A 500 13.06 8.12 -9.85
N TYR A 501 14.07 7.28 -10.02
CA TYR A 501 14.59 6.42 -8.97
C TYR A 501 15.05 7.22 -7.75
N HIS A 502 15.86 8.26 -7.96
CA HIS A 502 16.37 9.12 -6.91
C HIS A 502 15.27 9.94 -6.26
N TRP A 503 14.34 10.50 -7.04
CA TRP A 503 13.20 11.21 -6.48
C TRP A 503 12.36 10.31 -5.58
N GLY A 504 12.05 9.08 -6.02
CA GLY A 504 11.31 8.12 -5.21
C GLY A 504 12.05 7.78 -3.92
N LEU A 505 13.38 7.65 -3.98
CA LEU A 505 14.21 7.41 -2.80
C LEU A 505 14.16 8.60 -1.83
N GLU A 506 14.29 9.83 -2.32
CA GLU A 506 14.19 11.05 -1.51
C GLU A 506 12.85 11.17 -0.79
N GLN A 507 11.73 10.84 -1.47
CA GLN A 507 10.40 10.87 -0.85
C GLN A 507 10.24 9.82 0.26
N LEU A 508 10.91 8.68 0.12
CA LEU A 508 10.90 7.64 1.15
C LEU A 508 11.84 7.99 2.31
N GLU A 509 12.91 8.75 2.04
CA GLU A 509 13.90 9.15 3.04
C GLU A 509 13.47 10.38 3.86
N SER A 510 12.64 11.27 3.32
CA SER A 510 11.97 12.36 4.05
C SER A 510 10.90 11.85 5.01
#